data_AF-A0A1S3ID14-F1
#
_entry.id   AF-A0A1S3ID14-F1
#
_cell.length_a   1.000
_cell.length_b   1.000
_cell.length_c   1.000
_cell.angle_alpha   90.00
_cell.angle_beta   90.00
_cell.angle_gamma   90.00
#
_symmetry.space_group_name_H-M   'P 1'
#
loop_
_entity.id
_entity.type
_entity.pdbx_description
1 polymer ?
#
loop_
_entity_poly.entity_id
_entity_poly.type
_entity_poly.pdbx_seq_one_letter_code
_entity_poly.pdbx_strand_id
1 'polypeptide(L)'
;MNIYDAGRKKNKRKQAAKGSAPEEKGRKDNDFTTKKKTAILHLKMPAIFSQPLEKQELQINAIDVEVVVGVDMTKLKADAYCNSTDSDLDLMTGALAKRLRIVGGVEFEKACRAARTTDGVAVTVPGKLNCKHVIHLDIHHRGSWKDKMLKVLNKADSLGITSIVIPAFGTGAGRCDPDVVSEGMFEGVAQYAQGDKLTVKKLTIVVYEKSMAGSFQMGRLA
;
A
#
# COMPACT_ATOMS: atom_id res chain seq x y z
N MET A 1 -24.04 -43.84 -19.82
CA MET A 1 -24.29 -43.43 -21.22
C MET A 1 -25.74 -42.95 -21.30
N ASN A 2 -25.99 -41.65 -21.49
CA ASN A 2 -27.29 -41.17 -21.98
C ASN A 2 -27.13 -39.76 -22.56
N ILE A 3 -27.58 -39.61 -23.80
CA ILE A 3 -27.55 -38.42 -24.66
C ILE A 3 -28.98 -38.13 -25.08
N TYR A 4 -29.48 -36.92 -24.88
CA TYR A 4 -30.71 -36.37 -25.46
C TYR A 4 -30.68 -34.84 -25.34
N ASP A 5 -31.30 -34.00 -26.15
CA ASP A 5 -31.57 -33.97 -27.60
C ASP A 5 -32.17 -32.56 -27.90
N ALA A 6 -32.00 -32.12 -29.14
CA ALA A 6 -32.78 -31.16 -29.93
C ALA A 6 -33.34 -29.85 -29.30
N GLY A 7 -32.73 -28.72 -29.70
CA GLY A 7 -33.27 -27.37 -29.61
C GLY A 7 -34.25 -27.01 -30.75
N ARG A 8 -35.31 -26.27 -30.38
CA ARG A 8 -36.48 -25.94 -31.22
C ARG A 8 -36.41 -24.52 -31.80
N LYS A 9 -37.02 -24.42 -32.99
CA LYS A 9 -37.17 -23.35 -34.00
C LYS A 9 -37.38 -21.88 -33.57
N LYS A 10 -36.85 -21.00 -34.45
CA LYS A 10 -37.11 -19.55 -34.65
C LYS A 10 -38.50 -19.24 -35.21
N ASN A 11 -39.03 -18.06 -34.87
CA ASN A 11 -39.84 -17.13 -35.69
C ASN A 11 -40.17 -15.89 -34.83
N LYS A 12 -40.44 -14.67 -35.30
CA LYS A 12 -40.08 -13.82 -36.46
C LYS A 12 -40.91 -12.52 -36.26
N ARG A 13 -40.36 -11.35 -36.63
CA ARG A 13 -41.07 -10.10 -37.05
C ARG A 13 -41.73 -9.24 -35.93
N LYS A 14 -41.83 -7.90 -35.97
CA LYS A 14 -41.46 -6.82 -36.93
C LYS A 14 -41.77 -5.43 -36.28
N GLN A 15 -40.97 -4.40 -36.62
CA GLN A 15 -41.32 -2.99 -37.03
C GLN A 15 -42.16 -2.09 -36.07
N ALA A 16 -42.11 -0.75 -36.02
CA ALA A 16 -41.39 0.34 -36.70
C ALA A 16 -41.59 1.69 -35.93
N ALA A 17 -40.92 2.75 -36.41
CA ALA A 17 -40.67 4.09 -35.84
C ALA A 17 -41.82 5.13 -35.84
N LYS A 18 -41.64 6.24 -35.10
CA LYS A 18 -41.64 7.69 -35.52
C LYS A 18 -41.79 8.63 -34.30
N GLY A 19 -41.18 9.82 -34.35
CA GLY A 19 -41.18 10.82 -33.27
C GLY A 19 -41.84 12.16 -33.62
N SER A 20 -41.73 13.15 -32.72
CA SER A 20 -41.76 14.62 -32.96
C SER A 20 -41.87 15.39 -31.62
N ALA A 21 -41.20 16.54 -31.49
CA ALA A 21 -41.25 17.48 -30.34
C ALA A 21 -42.41 18.50 -30.45
N PRO A 22 -42.69 19.30 -29.40
CA PRO A 22 -42.47 20.76 -29.50
C PRO A 22 -42.03 21.51 -28.20
N GLU A 23 -41.63 22.78 -28.37
CA GLU A 23 -41.27 23.86 -27.39
C GLU A 23 -42.51 24.36 -26.57
N GLU A 24 -42.48 25.11 -25.43
CA GLU A 24 -41.92 26.45 -25.15
C GLU A 24 -42.05 26.87 -23.63
N LYS A 25 -41.14 27.76 -23.17
CA LYS A 25 -41.24 28.90 -22.20
C LYS A 25 -41.69 28.77 -20.71
N GLY A 26 -40.86 29.37 -19.81
CA GLY A 26 -41.36 30.34 -18.81
C GLY A 26 -40.78 30.40 -17.37
N ARG A 27 -39.77 31.26 -17.14
CA ARG A 27 -39.62 32.29 -16.05
C ARG A 27 -39.23 31.99 -14.55
N LYS A 28 -38.22 32.79 -14.12
CA LYS A 28 -37.88 33.47 -12.83
C LYS A 28 -37.12 32.78 -11.68
N ASP A 29 -35.88 33.25 -11.50
CA ASP A 29 -35.24 33.88 -10.32
C ASP A 29 -35.66 33.44 -8.90
N ASN A 30 -34.72 32.89 -8.12
CA ASN A 30 -34.06 33.56 -6.99
C ASN A 30 -33.20 32.62 -6.12
N ASP A 31 -31.97 33.08 -5.89
CA ASP A 31 -31.14 32.99 -4.69
C ASP A 31 -31.63 32.15 -3.48
N PHE A 32 -30.85 31.16 -3.07
CA PHE A 32 -30.40 31.07 -1.68
C PHE A 32 -29.15 30.20 -1.54
N THR A 33 -28.08 30.85 -1.12
CA THR A 33 -26.89 30.27 -0.48
C THR A 33 -27.22 29.10 0.47
N THR A 34 -26.42 28.03 0.49
CA THR A 34 -25.81 27.44 1.72
C THR A 34 -24.87 26.26 1.37
N LYS A 35 -23.58 26.58 1.37
CA LYS A 35 -22.45 25.87 2.01
C LYS A 35 -22.61 24.35 2.30
N LYS A 36 -21.71 23.56 1.70
CA LYS A 36 -20.82 22.62 2.40
C LYS A 36 -19.58 22.36 1.51
N LYS A 37 -18.60 23.27 1.60
CA LYS A 37 -17.24 22.99 1.13
C LYS A 37 -16.54 22.22 2.25
N THR A 38 -16.28 20.94 2.00
CA THR A 38 -15.39 20.13 2.81
C THR A 38 -14.01 20.79 2.82
N ALA A 39 -13.48 21.07 4.01
CA ALA A 39 -12.20 21.71 4.19
C ALA A 39 -11.08 20.77 3.69
N ILE A 40 -10.44 21.13 2.59
CA ILE A 40 -9.18 20.55 2.15
C ILE A 40 -8.10 21.17 3.02
N LEU A 41 -7.55 20.38 3.94
CA LEU A 41 -6.40 20.75 4.75
C LEU A 41 -5.22 21.00 3.81
N HIS A 42 -4.88 22.27 3.60
CA HIS A 42 -3.74 22.66 2.76
C HIS A 42 -2.45 22.32 3.50
N LEU A 43 -1.87 21.14 3.23
CA LEU A 43 -0.46 20.92 3.50
C LEU A 43 0.33 21.79 2.52
N LYS A 44 1.11 22.74 3.05
CA LYS A 44 2.11 23.49 2.27
C LYS A 44 3.19 22.50 1.84
N MET A 45 3.15 22.06 0.58
CA MET A 45 4.23 21.28 -0.01
C MET A 45 5.38 22.21 -0.43
N PRO A 46 6.64 21.94 -0.01
CA PRO A 46 7.80 22.63 -0.55
C PRO A 46 8.09 22.18 -1.99
N ALA A 47 8.67 23.08 -2.78
CA ALA A 47 9.02 22.86 -4.18
C ALA A 47 9.99 21.67 -4.36
N ILE A 48 9.65 20.77 -5.28
CA ILE A 48 10.34 19.49 -5.54
C ILE A 48 11.66 19.76 -6.28
N PHE A 49 12.78 19.33 -5.69
CA PHE A 49 14.10 19.35 -6.31
C PHE A 49 14.28 18.19 -7.29
N SER A 50 14.85 18.50 -8.45
CA SER A 50 15.31 17.60 -9.51
C SER A 50 16.55 16.79 -9.10
N GLN A 51 16.47 15.99 -8.03
CA GLN A 51 17.54 15.08 -7.62
C GLN A 51 17.38 13.73 -8.35
N PRO A 52 18.49 13.03 -8.68
CA PRO A 52 18.43 11.70 -9.27
C PRO A 52 17.66 10.74 -8.35
N LEU A 53 17.01 9.78 -8.98
CA LEU A 53 16.01 8.84 -8.43
C LEU A 53 16.52 7.88 -7.32
N GLU A 54 17.60 8.22 -6.62
CA GLU A 54 18.22 7.36 -5.62
C GLU A 54 17.57 7.52 -4.24
N LYS A 55 17.08 8.73 -3.93
CA LYS A 55 16.48 9.05 -2.63
C LYS A 55 15.54 10.26 -2.71
N GLN A 56 14.39 10.16 -2.04
CA GLN A 56 13.42 11.24 -1.85
C GLN A 56 13.08 11.34 -0.37
N GLU A 57 12.91 12.55 0.14
CA GLU A 57 12.52 12.80 1.53
C GLU A 57 11.40 13.83 1.57
N LEU A 58 10.44 13.61 2.44
CA LEU A 58 9.44 14.59 2.82
C LEU A 58 8.98 14.37 4.25
N GLN A 59 8.32 15.38 4.79
CA GLN A 59 7.72 15.31 6.11
C GLN A 59 6.20 15.25 5.96
N ILE A 60 5.57 14.21 6.51
CA ILE A 60 4.11 14.12 6.68
C ILE A 60 3.80 14.35 8.15
N ASN A 61 3.32 15.54 8.49
CA ASN A 61 3.11 15.97 9.88
C ASN A 61 4.37 15.77 10.74
N ALA A 62 4.33 14.83 11.70
CA ALA A 62 5.43 14.54 12.62
C ALA A 62 6.29 13.33 12.19
N ILE A 63 6.15 12.87 10.95
CA ILE A 63 6.83 11.69 10.42
C ILE A 63 7.75 12.10 9.27
N ASP A 64 9.02 11.76 9.40
CA ASP A 64 10.01 11.85 8.33
C ASP A 64 9.86 10.61 7.42
N VAL A 65 9.43 10.84 6.19
CA VAL A 65 9.20 9.80 5.18
C VAL A 65 10.31 9.87 4.14
N GLU A 66 11.02 8.77 3.96
CA GLU A 66 12.10 8.61 3.00
C GLU A 66 11.75 7.50 2.01
N VAL A 67 11.96 7.72 0.72
CA VAL A 67 11.92 6.66 -0.31
C VAL A 67 13.32 6.50 -0.85
N VAL A 68 13.89 5.31 -0.75
CA VAL A 68 15.21 4.97 -1.31
C VAL A 68 15.07 3.90 -2.37
N VAL A 69 15.88 4.01 -3.43
CA VAL A 69 15.78 3.13 -4.59
C VAL A 69 17.05 2.30 -4.77
N GLY A 70 16.89 1.01 -5.05
CA GLY A 70 18.01 0.11 -5.35
C GLY A 70 18.87 -0.27 -4.13
N VAL A 71 18.41 0.03 -2.92
CA VAL A 71 19.12 -0.27 -1.68
C VAL A 71 18.68 -1.64 -1.13
N ASP A 72 19.64 -2.42 -0.64
CA ASP A 72 19.35 -3.60 0.18
C ASP A 72 18.93 -3.15 1.58
N MET A 73 17.66 -3.33 1.93
CA MET A 73 17.11 -2.87 3.21
C MET A 73 17.81 -3.47 4.43
N THR A 74 18.46 -4.64 4.30
CA THR A 74 19.21 -5.28 5.40
C THR A 74 20.50 -4.55 5.76
N LYS A 75 20.88 -3.53 4.98
CA LYS A 75 22.02 -2.63 5.25
C LYS A 75 21.62 -1.36 6.00
N LEU A 76 20.33 -1.07 6.11
CA LEU A 76 19.81 0.09 6.82
C LEU A 76 19.70 -0.19 8.32
N LYS A 77 19.76 0.83 9.17
CA LYS A 77 19.51 0.69 10.62
C LYS A 77 18.12 1.22 10.94
N ALA A 78 17.31 0.41 11.62
CA ALA A 78 16.00 0.81 12.11
C ALA A 78 15.57 -0.06 13.29
N ASP A 79 14.57 0.37 14.05
CA ASP A 79 13.99 -0.45 15.11
C ASP A 79 13.26 -1.66 14.53
N ALA A 80 12.60 -1.51 13.37
CA ALA A 80 11.94 -2.62 12.71
C ALA A 80 12.13 -2.64 11.20
N TYR A 81 12.18 -3.87 10.67
CA TYR A 81 12.03 -4.15 9.25
C TYR A 81 10.64 -4.73 9.00
N CYS A 82 10.08 -4.46 7.82
CA CYS A 82 8.91 -5.17 7.35
C CYS A 82 9.28 -6.23 6.31
N ASN A 83 8.61 -7.38 6.38
CA ASN A 83 8.63 -8.41 5.36
C ASN A 83 7.30 -8.44 4.61
N SER A 84 7.37 -8.60 3.28
CA SER A 84 6.22 -8.84 2.41
C SER A 84 6.12 -10.35 2.17
N THR A 85 5.08 -11.00 2.68
CA THR A 85 4.95 -12.47 2.68
C THR A 85 3.48 -12.89 2.67
N ASP A 86 3.19 -14.16 2.95
CA ASP A 86 1.85 -14.74 3.12
C ASP A 86 1.51 -14.99 4.60
N SER A 87 0.36 -15.61 4.88
CA SER A 87 -0.11 -15.88 6.24
C SER A 87 0.76 -16.90 7.01
N ASP A 88 1.53 -17.72 6.30
CA ASP A 88 2.43 -18.73 6.86
C ASP A 88 3.88 -18.21 7.01
N LEU A 89 4.10 -16.92 6.69
CA LEU A 89 5.40 -16.25 6.75
C LEU A 89 6.46 -16.97 5.91
N ASP A 90 6.08 -17.47 4.73
CA ASP A 90 7.02 -18.15 3.84
C ASP A 90 8.25 -17.26 3.53
N LEU A 91 9.42 -17.84 3.74
CA LEU A 91 10.71 -17.24 3.46
C LEU A 91 11.38 -17.80 2.18
N MET A 92 10.69 -18.69 1.47
CA MET A 92 11.17 -19.35 0.27
C MET A 92 10.67 -18.68 -1.01
N THR A 93 9.65 -17.83 -0.93
CA THR A 93 9.08 -17.10 -2.07
C THR A 93 9.43 -15.62 -2.01
N GLY A 94 9.84 -15.06 -3.16
CA GLY A 94 10.24 -13.66 -3.28
C GLY A 94 11.69 -13.36 -2.87
N ALA A 95 12.28 -12.36 -3.51
CA ALA A 95 13.68 -11.99 -3.30
C ALA A 95 13.94 -11.44 -1.89
N LEU A 96 13.03 -10.59 -1.39
CA LEU A 96 13.16 -9.99 -0.05
C LEU A 96 13.10 -11.05 1.06
N ALA A 97 12.10 -11.93 1.04
CA ALA A 97 11.96 -12.94 2.10
C ALA A 97 13.18 -13.87 2.16
N LYS A 98 13.70 -14.28 0.99
CA LYS A 98 14.97 -15.02 0.88
C LYS A 98 16.15 -14.22 1.42
N ARG A 99 16.24 -12.91 1.12
CA ARG A 99 17.32 -12.05 1.62
C ARG A 99 17.28 -11.92 3.14
N LEU A 100 16.10 -11.67 3.70
CA LEU A 100 15.89 -11.61 5.16
C LEU A 100 16.24 -12.95 5.82
N ARG A 101 15.87 -14.08 5.21
CA ARG A 101 16.25 -15.42 5.69
C ARG A 101 17.76 -15.61 5.75
N ILE A 102 18.46 -15.28 4.67
CA ILE A 102 19.92 -15.41 4.57
C ILE A 102 20.62 -14.53 5.61
N VAL A 103 20.24 -13.26 5.72
CA VAL A 103 20.90 -12.32 6.63
C VAL A 103 20.50 -12.57 8.08
N GLY A 104 19.23 -12.81 8.38
CA GLY A 104 18.71 -13.09 9.71
C GLY A 104 19.14 -14.44 10.28
N GLY A 105 19.45 -15.40 9.41
CA GLY A 105 19.99 -16.70 9.78
C GLY A 105 18.97 -17.63 10.45
N VAL A 106 19.49 -18.70 11.05
CA VAL A 106 18.67 -19.83 11.55
C VAL A 106 17.67 -19.43 12.64
N GLU A 107 17.98 -18.43 13.45
CA GLU A 107 17.08 -17.97 14.52
C GLU A 107 15.86 -17.25 13.95
N PHE A 108 16.08 -16.35 12.98
CA PHE A 108 14.99 -15.69 12.26
C PHE A 108 14.15 -16.72 11.49
N GLU A 109 14.79 -17.66 10.79
CA GLU A 109 14.08 -18.69 10.04
C GLU A 109 13.21 -19.58 10.96
N LYS A 110 13.72 -19.99 12.11
CA LYS A 110 12.95 -20.75 13.11
C LYS A 110 11.77 -19.95 13.65
N ALA A 111 11.97 -18.67 13.94
CA ALA A 111 10.91 -17.79 14.44
C ALA A 111 9.76 -17.66 13.43
N CYS A 112 10.07 -17.49 12.13
CA CYS A 112 9.07 -17.45 11.08
C CYS A 112 8.32 -18.77 10.93
N ARG A 113 9.01 -19.91 10.94
CA ARG A 113 8.38 -21.25 10.85
C ARG A 113 7.44 -21.57 12.01
N ALA A 114 7.67 -20.98 13.18
CA ALA A 114 6.84 -21.17 14.36
C ALA A 114 5.67 -20.16 14.45
N ALA A 115 5.66 -19.14 13.60
CA ALA A 115 4.67 -18.08 13.60
C ALA A 115 3.70 -18.22 12.41
N ARG A 116 2.57 -17.52 12.52
CA ARG A 116 1.58 -17.32 11.47
C ARG A 116 0.76 -16.08 11.81
N THR A 117 0.07 -15.50 10.83
CA THR A 117 -0.92 -14.43 11.10
C THR A 117 -2.32 -14.85 10.71
N THR A 118 -3.30 -14.44 11.52
CA THR A 118 -4.75 -14.56 11.23
C THR A 118 -5.40 -13.21 10.97
N ASP A 119 -4.73 -12.11 11.31
CA ASP A 119 -5.22 -10.74 11.18
C ASP A 119 -4.43 -9.92 10.15
N GLY A 120 -3.51 -10.57 9.43
CA GLY A 120 -2.72 -10.02 8.33
C GLY A 120 -1.35 -9.49 8.72
N VAL A 121 -1.03 -9.41 10.02
CA VAL A 121 0.30 -9.01 10.50
C VAL A 121 0.83 -9.97 11.56
N ALA A 122 2.11 -10.32 11.50
CA ALA A 122 2.82 -11.05 12.54
C ALA A 122 4.12 -10.35 12.93
N VAL A 123 4.71 -10.71 14.07
CA VAL A 123 5.97 -10.16 14.54
C VAL A 123 6.89 -11.28 14.99
N THR A 124 8.15 -11.21 14.58
CA THR A 124 9.17 -12.18 14.99
C THR A 124 10.42 -11.47 15.52
N VAL A 125 11.29 -12.27 16.17
CA VAL A 125 12.64 -11.83 16.53
C VAL A 125 13.50 -11.68 15.27
N PRO A 126 14.47 -10.75 15.24
CA PRO A 126 15.21 -10.40 14.03
C PRO A 126 16.34 -11.39 13.67
N GLY A 127 16.72 -12.28 14.59
CA GLY A 127 17.94 -13.06 14.46
C GLY A 127 19.14 -12.12 14.30
N LYS A 128 19.89 -12.27 13.20
CA LYS A 128 21.08 -11.46 12.87
C LYS A 128 20.79 -10.19 12.07
N LEU A 129 19.52 -9.86 11.80
CA LEU A 129 19.17 -8.61 11.10
C LEU A 129 19.52 -7.39 11.95
N ASN A 130 19.89 -6.27 11.32
CA ASN A 130 20.23 -5.01 11.99
C ASN A 130 18.97 -4.20 12.39
N CYS A 131 18.04 -4.87 13.05
CA CYS A 131 16.82 -4.31 13.62
C CYS A 131 16.45 -5.03 14.93
N LYS A 132 15.44 -4.53 15.66
CA LYS A 132 14.96 -5.12 16.91
C LYS A 132 13.79 -6.07 16.68
N HIS A 133 12.98 -5.83 15.65
CA HIS A 133 11.81 -6.62 15.29
C HIS A 133 11.66 -6.77 13.77
N VAL A 134 11.02 -7.86 13.34
CA VAL A 134 10.53 -7.99 11.97
C VAL A 134 9.01 -8.07 12.01
N ILE A 135 8.35 -7.14 11.31
CA ILE A 135 6.90 -7.10 11.13
C ILE A 135 6.59 -7.74 9.78
N HIS A 136 5.78 -8.79 9.77
CA HIS A 136 5.42 -9.53 8.57
C HIS A 136 4.03 -9.10 8.13
N LEU A 137 3.90 -8.59 6.91
CA LEU A 137 2.61 -8.31 6.29
C LEU A 137 2.25 -9.46 5.35
N ASP A 138 1.09 -10.07 5.60
CA ASP A 138 0.43 -10.93 4.63
C ASP A 138 -0.21 -10.07 3.53
N ILE A 139 0.37 -10.12 2.33
CA ILE A 139 -0.10 -9.33 1.19
C ILE A 139 -1.45 -9.82 0.65
N HIS A 140 -1.85 -11.05 0.97
CA HIS A 140 -3.12 -11.64 0.57
C HIS A 140 -4.24 -11.36 1.57
N HIS A 141 -3.92 -10.80 2.74
CA HIS A 141 -4.92 -10.43 3.72
C HIS A 141 -5.91 -9.42 3.14
N ARG A 142 -7.18 -9.52 3.56
CA ARG A 142 -8.25 -8.64 3.10
C ARG A 142 -8.00 -7.16 3.43
N GLY A 143 -8.55 -6.28 2.61
CA GLY A 143 -8.45 -4.83 2.76
C GLY A 143 -7.57 -4.18 1.70
N SER A 144 -7.70 -2.86 1.56
CA SER A 144 -6.91 -2.04 0.65
C SER A 144 -5.43 -1.99 1.06
N TRP A 145 -4.55 -1.51 0.18
CA TRP A 145 -3.15 -1.25 0.54
C TRP A 145 -3.02 -0.22 1.67
N LYS A 146 -3.94 0.76 1.71
CA LYS A 146 -4.09 1.68 2.84
C LYS A 146 -4.36 0.95 4.15
N ASP A 147 -5.33 0.04 4.18
CA ASP A 147 -5.67 -0.72 5.39
C ASP A 147 -4.51 -1.59 5.86
N LYS A 148 -3.80 -2.23 4.91
CA LYS A 148 -2.60 -3.02 5.19
C LYS A 148 -1.48 -2.16 5.77
N MET A 149 -1.26 -0.97 5.20
CA MET A 149 -0.24 -0.04 5.67
C MET A 149 -0.55 0.47 7.07
N LEU A 150 -1.81 0.83 7.35
CA LEU A 150 -2.27 1.21 8.70
C LEU A 150 -2.06 0.08 9.71
N LYS A 151 -2.37 -1.16 9.34
CA LYS A 151 -2.12 -2.33 10.21
C LYS A 151 -0.64 -2.45 10.60
N VAL A 152 0.28 -2.26 9.64
CA VAL A 152 1.72 -2.30 9.90
C VAL A 152 2.14 -1.18 10.87
N LEU A 153 1.71 0.07 10.62
CA LEU A 153 2.10 1.22 11.46
C LEU A 153 1.49 1.15 12.87
N ASN A 154 0.23 0.73 12.99
CA ASN A 154 -0.40 0.50 14.29
C ASN A 154 0.28 -0.64 15.06
N LYS A 155 0.74 -1.68 14.34
CA LYS A 155 1.55 -2.74 14.97
C LYS A 155 2.89 -2.19 15.45
N ALA A 156 3.51 -1.30 14.69
CA ALA A 156 4.74 -0.63 15.08
C ALA A 156 4.55 0.21 16.36
N ASP A 157 3.44 0.95 16.47
CA ASP A 157 3.07 1.68 17.70
C ASP A 157 2.94 0.77 18.91
N SER A 158 2.27 -0.38 18.76
CA SER A 158 2.11 -1.35 19.86
C SER A 158 3.43 -1.91 20.40
N LEU A 159 4.51 -1.79 19.62
CA LEU A 159 5.85 -2.23 19.97
C LEU A 159 6.77 -1.06 20.39
N GLY A 160 6.29 0.18 20.36
CA GLY A 160 7.11 1.37 20.65
C GLY A 160 8.19 1.65 19.61
N ILE A 161 8.00 1.23 18.37
CA ILE A 161 8.97 1.42 17.28
C ILE A 161 9.02 2.89 16.87
N THR A 162 10.23 3.45 16.74
CA THR A 162 10.42 4.86 16.33
C THR A 162 10.96 4.99 14.91
N SER A 163 11.66 3.98 14.40
CA SER A 163 12.15 3.91 13.03
C SER A 163 11.79 2.59 12.36
N ILE A 164 11.18 2.66 11.18
CA ILE A 164 10.71 1.48 10.44
C ILE A 164 11.18 1.53 8.97
N VAL A 165 11.66 0.40 8.46
CA VAL A 165 12.00 0.22 7.05
C VAL A 165 11.03 -0.76 6.42
N ILE A 166 10.33 -0.32 5.38
CA ILE A 166 9.32 -1.10 4.68
C ILE A 166 9.65 -1.26 3.20
N PRO A 167 9.37 -2.42 2.59
CA PRO A 167 9.52 -2.58 1.15
C PRO A 167 8.33 -1.95 0.41
N ALA A 168 8.46 -1.80 -0.91
CA ALA A 168 7.30 -1.75 -1.80
C ALA A 168 6.52 -3.09 -1.70
N PHE A 169 5.50 -3.15 -0.86
CA PHE A 169 4.81 -4.40 -0.53
C PHE A 169 4.17 -5.06 -1.76
N GLY A 170 4.27 -6.38 -1.89
CA GLY A 170 3.58 -7.15 -2.92
C GLY A 170 4.08 -6.99 -4.37
N THR A 171 4.92 -6.00 -4.67
CA THR A 171 5.37 -5.72 -6.06
C THR A 171 6.38 -6.72 -6.60
N GLY A 172 6.99 -7.54 -5.74
CA GLY A 172 7.89 -8.63 -6.13
C GLY A 172 7.13 -9.88 -6.60
N ALA A 173 7.31 -11.00 -5.89
CA ALA A 173 6.67 -12.27 -6.25
C ALA A 173 5.12 -12.20 -6.26
N GLY A 174 4.53 -11.26 -5.53
CA GLY A 174 3.08 -11.00 -5.53
C GLY A 174 2.56 -10.30 -6.78
N ARG A 175 3.44 -9.74 -7.64
CA ARG A 175 3.12 -9.08 -8.91
C ARG A 175 2.01 -8.02 -8.81
N CYS A 176 1.90 -7.36 -7.65
CA CYS A 176 0.94 -6.29 -7.45
C CYS A 176 1.38 -5.04 -8.22
N ASP A 177 0.41 -4.30 -8.78
CA ASP A 177 0.68 -3.08 -9.54
C ASP A 177 1.38 -2.03 -8.65
N PRO A 178 2.61 -1.59 -8.99
CA PRO A 178 3.35 -0.63 -8.17
C PRO A 178 2.65 0.72 -7.98
N ASP A 179 1.86 1.21 -8.94
CA ASP A 179 1.13 2.48 -8.81
C ASP A 179 -0.02 2.35 -7.79
N VAL A 180 -0.75 1.23 -7.83
CA VAL A 180 -1.84 0.94 -6.87
C VAL A 180 -1.30 0.69 -5.46
N VAL A 181 -0.16 0.00 -5.36
CA VAL A 181 0.52 -0.25 -4.09
C VAL A 181 1.01 1.06 -3.48
N SER A 182 1.72 1.89 -4.26
CA SER A 182 2.31 3.12 -3.75
C SER A 182 1.24 4.10 -3.28
N GLU A 183 0.17 4.30 -4.07
CA GLU A 183 -0.96 5.15 -3.71
C GLU A 183 -1.53 4.75 -2.36
N GLY A 184 -1.92 3.48 -2.19
CA GLY A 184 -2.48 3.02 -0.92
C GLY A 184 -1.48 3.04 0.24
N MET A 185 -0.19 2.77 0.01
CA MET A 185 0.82 2.89 1.05
C MET A 185 0.94 4.34 1.54
N PHE A 186 1.05 5.31 0.64
CA PHE A 186 1.16 6.72 1.02
C PHE A 186 -0.12 7.25 1.64
N GLU A 187 -1.30 6.88 1.15
CA GLU A 187 -2.58 7.16 1.82
C GLU A 187 -2.60 6.62 3.25
N GLY A 188 -2.07 5.41 3.46
CA GLY A 188 -1.99 4.78 4.78
C GLY A 188 -1.08 5.54 5.73
N VAL A 189 0.08 6.01 5.23
CA VAL A 189 0.99 6.87 6.00
C VAL A 189 0.32 8.22 6.32
N ALA A 190 -0.33 8.85 5.34
CA ALA A 190 -1.02 10.12 5.53
C ALA A 190 -2.17 10.03 6.53
N GLN A 191 -2.93 8.93 6.52
CA GLN A 191 -3.98 8.67 7.50
C GLN A 191 -3.39 8.35 8.88
N TYR A 192 -2.34 7.54 8.96
CA TYR A 192 -1.63 7.26 10.21
C TYR A 192 -1.10 8.55 10.85
N ALA A 193 -0.50 9.44 10.06
CA ALA A 193 0.08 10.70 10.52
C ALA A 193 -0.94 11.69 11.14
N GLN A 194 -2.24 11.42 11.03
CA GLN A 194 -3.31 12.21 11.65
C GLN A 194 -3.69 11.69 13.06
N GLY A 195 -3.12 10.56 13.51
CA GLY A 195 -3.41 9.99 14.82
C GLY A 195 -2.74 10.74 15.98
N ASP A 196 -3.35 10.64 17.17
CA ASP A 196 -2.89 11.38 18.37
C ASP A 196 -1.66 10.75 19.06
N LYS A 197 -1.37 9.47 18.79
CA LYS A 197 -0.30 8.70 19.45
C LYS A 197 0.56 7.99 18.42
N LEU A 198 1.55 8.69 17.89
CA LEU A 198 2.47 8.18 16.87
C LEU A 198 3.83 7.88 17.52
N THR A 199 4.24 6.61 17.57
CA THR A 199 5.62 6.29 17.98
C THR A 199 6.58 6.36 16.81
N VAL A 200 6.13 5.99 15.61
CA VAL A 200 6.95 6.02 14.40
C VAL A 200 7.26 7.48 14.03
N LYS A 201 8.55 7.84 14.06
CA LYS A 201 9.06 9.16 13.67
C LYS A 201 9.78 9.14 12.34
N LYS A 202 10.42 8.02 12.00
CA LYS A 202 11.09 7.81 10.72
C LYS A 202 10.55 6.58 10.01
N LEU A 203 10.11 6.76 8.76
CA LEU A 203 9.66 5.70 7.88
C LEU A 203 10.46 5.73 6.58
N THR A 204 11.19 4.65 6.29
CA THR A 204 11.93 4.50 5.03
C THR A 204 11.25 3.43 4.17
N ILE A 205 10.76 3.82 2.99
CA ILE A 205 10.26 2.94 1.94
C ILE A 205 11.42 2.56 1.02
N VAL A 206 11.67 1.26 0.87
CA VAL A 206 12.71 0.73 -0.01
C VAL A 206 12.09 0.17 -1.27
N VAL A 207 12.43 0.79 -2.41
CA VAL A 207 12.02 0.37 -3.75
C VAL A 207 13.22 -0.29 -4.41
N TYR A 208 13.30 -1.62 -4.36
CA TYR A 208 14.50 -2.33 -4.83
C TYR A 208 14.70 -2.23 -6.35
N GLU A 209 13.63 -2.37 -7.14
CA GLU A 209 13.75 -2.27 -8.61
C GLU A 209 13.70 -0.82 -9.07
N LYS A 210 14.77 -0.36 -9.74
CA LYS A 210 14.88 1.03 -10.21
C LYS A 210 13.77 1.44 -11.18
N SER A 211 13.22 0.50 -11.95
CA SER A 211 12.08 0.73 -12.86
C SER A 211 10.82 1.18 -12.13
N MET A 212 10.62 0.77 -10.86
CA MET A 212 9.45 1.13 -10.06
C MET A 212 9.57 2.48 -9.37
N ALA A 213 10.71 3.14 -9.44
CA ALA A 213 10.93 4.39 -8.75
C ALA A 213 10.00 5.51 -9.20
N GLY A 214 9.50 5.46 -10.45
CA GLY A 214 8.44 6.36 -10.94
C GLY A 214 7.11 6.22 -10.19
N SER A 215 6.74 4.99 -9.81
CA SER A 215 5.50 4.69 -9.07
C SER A 215 5.55 5.19 -7.63
N PHE A 216 6.73 5.21 -7.01
CA PHE A 216 6.93 5.66 -5.63
C PHE A 216 7.41 7.12 -5.53
N GLN A 217 7.20 7.93 -6.58
CA GLN A 217 7.44 9.36 -6.50
C GLN A 217 6.39 10.03 -5.63
N MET A 218 6.83 10.67 -4.55
CA MET A 218 5.94 11.31 -3.60
C MET A 218 5.12 12.47 -4.18
N GLY A 219 5.57 13.08 -5.29
CA GLY A 219 4.88 14.18 -5.96
C GLY A 219 3.67 13.77 -6.83
N ARG A 220 3.38 12.47 -7.01
CA ARG A 220 2.23 12.01 -7.83
C ARG A 220 0.89 11.99 -7.10
N LEU A 221 0.86 12.23 -5.79
CA LEU A 221 -0.34 12.13 -4.95
C LEU A 221 -1.04 13.48 -4.71
N ALA A 222 -0.64 14.51 -5.45
CA ALA A 222 -1.17 15.87 -5.37
C ALA A 222 -2.13 16.17 -6.53
#